data_AF-A0A496RDQ0-F1
#
_entry.id   AF-A0A496RDQ0-F1
#
_cell.length_a   1.000
_cell.length_b   1.000
_cell.length_c   1.000
_cell.angle_alpha   90.00
_cell.angle_beta   90.00
_cell.angle_gamma   90.00
#
_symmetry.space_group_name_H-M   'P 1'
#
loop_
_entity.id
_entity.type
_entity.pdbx_description
1 polymer ?
#
loop_
_entity_poly.entity_id
_entity_poly.type
_entity_poly.pdbx_seq_one_letter_code
_entity_poly.pdbx_strand_id
1 'polypeptide(L)'
;MKKKKMIILMLVFSIVGFSVTAEISVKDQVRPPPGVMSPGPAVPPPGAAFTGGYSAVYSADITPEKIQQVLSTVKEVRQYLKSGKIWILKGPGGELEIKGGIMYQGAVVSVIEFSAVNGSVLPAEYRPVVYQENVSLETIRDQFDKIVNNMQILEGVWFSQPEACWIVPIAYRGEVIASLKIYYDGIHVIPDYNASREMAFYGS
;
A
#
# COMPACT_ATOMS: atom_id res chain seq x y z
N MET A 1 40.12 1.36 39.13
CA MET A 1 38.71 1.54 39.56
C MET A 1 38.38 3.02 39.64
N LYS A 2 37.60 3.55 38.69
CA LYS A 2 37.09 4.93 38.72
C LYS A 2 35.58 4.88 38.45
N LYS A 3 34.78 5.17 39.48
CA LYS A 3 33.32 5.23 39.45
C LYS A 3 32.89 6.42 38.57
N LYS A 4 32.27 6.16 37.42
CA LYS A 4 31.54 7.20 36.67
C LYS A 4 30.11 7.26 37.22
N LYS A 5 29.73 8.45 37.68
CA LYS A 5 28.42 8.79 38.24
C LYS A 5 27.34 8.67 37.16
N MET A 6 26.28 7.96 37.51
CA MET A 6 25.04 7.82 36.74
C MET A 6 24.21 9.09 36.97
N ILE A 7 23.93 9.83 35.90
CA ILE A 7 23.00 10.98 35.93
C ILE A 7 21.63 10.41 35.54
N ILE A 8 20.75 10.32 36.53
CA ILE A 8 19.33 10.00 36.34
C ILE A 8 18.65 11.31 35.92
N LEU A 9 18.22 11.38 34.66
CA LEU A 9 17.35 12.45 34.18
C LEU A 9 15.91 12.09 34.56
N MET A 10 15.42 12.63 35.68
CA MET A 10 14.00 12.59 36.02
C MET A 10 13.24 13.53 35.08
N LEU A 11 12.43 12.95 34.19
CA LEU A 11 11.43 13.67 33.41
C LEU A 11 10.19 13.84 34.29
N VAL A 12 10.00 15.07 34.78
CA VAL A 12 8.85 15.48 35.59
C VAL A 12 7.66 15.68 34.65
N PHE A 13 6.62 14.86 34.83
CA PHE A 13 5.30 15.06 34.24
C PHE A 13 4.68 16.34 34.81
N SER A 14 4.45 17.35 33.96
CA SER A 14 3.52 18.44 34.26
C SER A 14 2.19 18.16 33.57
N ILE A 15 1.21 17.75 34.38
CA ILE A 15 -0.20 17.67 34.02
C ILE A 15 -0.76 19.09 34.18
N VAL A 16 -1.07 19.76 33.07
CA VAL A 16 -1.93 20.95 33.09
C VAL A 16 -3.25 20.56 32.46
N GLY A 17 -4.28 20.52 33.30
CA GLY A 17 -5.64 20.26 32.90
C GLY A 17 -6.19 21.38 32.01
N PHE A 18 -6.87 20.96 30.95
CA PHE A 18 -7.75 21.82 30.17
C PHE A 18 -9.05 21.05 29.94
N SER A 19 -10.05 21.30 30.79
CA SER A 19 -11.43 20.90 30.50
C SER A 19 -12.04 21.99 29.61
N VAL A 20 -12.26 21.67 28.34
CA VAL A 20 -13.12 22.48 27.47
C VAL A 20 -14.54 21.93 27.62
N THR A 21 -15.38 22.70 28.31
CA THR A 21 -16.84 22.54 28.24
C THR A 21 -17.31 23.28 27.00
N ALA A 22 -17.68 22.57 25.95
CA ALA A 22 -18.31 23.18 24.78
C ALA A 22 -19.83 23.28 25.03
N GLU A 23 -20.32 24.51 25.25
CA GLU A 23 -21.73 24.84 25.15
C GLU A 23 -22.16 24.79 23.69
N ILE A 24 -23.08 23.89 23.35
CA ILE A 24 -23.74 23.85 22.05
C ILE A 24 -24.89 24.87 22.09
N SER A 25 -24.63 26.09 21.63
CA SER A 25 -25.67 27.07 21.33
C SER A 25 -26.34 26.71 20.00
N VAL A 26 -27.50 26.08 20.07
CA VAL A 26 -28.40 25.87 18.92
C VAL A 26 -28.92 27.22 18.47
N LYS A 27 -28.35 27.78 17.39
CA LYS A 27 -28.97 28.87 16.64
C LYS A 27 -29.69 28.30 15.42
N ASP A 28 -30.96 28.65 15.34
CA ASP A 28 -31.94 28.46 14.27
C ASP A 28 -31.34 28.20 12.88
N GLN A 29 -31.48 26.95 12.41
CA GLN A 29 -31.43 26.66 10.98
C GLN A 29 -32.71 27.15 10.32
N VAL A 30 -32.64 28.30 9.67
CA VAL A 30 -33.58 28.70 8.63
C VAL A 30 -33.43 27.71 7.47
N ARG A 31 -34.47 26.91 7.22
CA ARG A 31 -34.53 26.00 6.06
C ARG A 31 -34.50 26.83 4.76
N PRO A 32 -33.65 26.52 3.77
CA PRO A 32 -33.77 27.12 2.45
C PRO A 32 -35.04 26.60 1.74
N PRO A 33 -35.69 27.43 0.91
CA PRO A 33 -36.89 27.06 0.18
C PRO A 33 -36.62 25.94 -0.85
N PRO A 34 -37.65 25.16 -1.25
CA PRO A 34 -37.51 24.12 -2.27
C PRO A 34 -37.18 24.75 -3.64
N GLY A 35 -35.90 24.78 -3.97
CA GLY A 35 -35.38 25.24 -5.26
C GLY A 35 -35.02 24.06 -6.14
N VAL A 36 -35.72 23.98 -7.28
CA VAL A 36 -35.48 23.23 -8.52
C VAL A 36 -34.16 22.45 -8.60
N MET A 37 -34.24 21.12 -8.67
CA MET A 37 -33.11 20.24 -9.01
C MET A 37 -32.54 20.64 -10.37
N SER A 38 -31.25 21.01 -10.43
CA SER A 38 -30.52 21.02 -11.69
C SER A 38 -30.54 19.61 -12.29
N PRO A 39 -30.81 19.45 -13.60
CA PRO A 39 -30.64 18.15 -14.25
C PRO A 39 -29.17 17.75 -14.15
N GLY A 40 -28.90 16.62 -13.49
CA GLY A 40 -27.58 15.99 -13.55
C GLY A 40 -27.23 15.64 -15.01
N PRO A 41 -25.93 15.44 -15.33
CA PRO A 41 -25.52 15.02 -16.66
C PRO A 41 -26.28 13.74 -17.05
N ALA A 42 -26.95 13.79 -18.20
CA ALA A 42 -27.77 12.70 -18.71
C ALA A 42 -26.93 11.42 -18.84
N VAL A 43 -27.41 10.34 -18.22
CA VAL A 43 -26.83 9.00 -18.42
C VAL A 43 -27.02 8.64 -19.89
N PRO A 44 -25.95 8.31 -20.64
CA PRO A 44 -26.10 7.95 -22.05
C PRO A 44 -26.87 6.63 -22.19
N PRO A 45 -27.71 6.50 -23.22
CA PRO A 45 -28.53 5.31 -23.42
C PRO A 45 -27.68 4.05 -23.66
N PRO A 46 -28.17 2.86 -23.27
CA PRO A 46 -27.49 1.59 -23.53
C PRO A 46 -27.33 1.39 -25.05
N GLY A 47 -26.09 1.40 -25.53
CA GLY A 47 -25.76 1.25 -26.96
C GLY A 47 -25.11 2.45 -27.62
N ALA A 48 -24.90 3.57 -26.91
CA ALA A 48 -24.03 4.63 -27.39
C ALA A 48 -22.57 4.13 -27.39
N ALA A 49 -21.97 4.03 -28.57
CA ALA A 49 -20.54 3.78 -28.71
C ALA A 49 -19.77 4.82 -27.87
N PHE A 50 -18.91 4.36 -26.96
CA PHE A 50 -17.95 5.21 -26.27
C PHE A 50 -16.98 5.78 -27.30
N THR A 51 -17.31 6.94 -27.87
CA THR A 51 -16.42 7.79 -28.67
C THR A 51 -15.73 8.83 -27.78
N GLY A 52 -15.42 8.45 -26.54
CA GLY A 52 -14.62 9.24 -25.62
C GLY A 52 -13.17 8.77 -25.67
N GLY A 53 -12.30 9.57 -26.27
CA GLY A 53 -10.88 9.25 -26.45
C GLY A 53 -10.16 8.92 -25.15
N TYR A 54 -9.72 7.68 -25.00
CA TYR A 54 -8.69 7.31 -24.04
C TYR A 54 -7.34 7.73 -24.61
N SER A 55 -6.93 8.98 -24.43
CA SER A 55 -5.54 9.42 -24.58
C SER A 55 -5.33 10.79 -23.93
N ALA A 56 -5.54 10.86 -22.61
CA ALA A 56 -4.69 11.77 -21.85
C ALA A 56 -3.30 11.11 -21.84
N VAL A 57 -2.47 11.45 -22.82
CA VAL A 57 -1.05 11.07 -22.79
C VAL A 57 -0.47 11.85 -21.62
N TYR A 58 -0.36 11.19 -20.46
CA TYR A 58 0.47 11.71 -19.37
C TYR A 58 1.91 11.61 -19.85
N SER A 59 2.40 12.67 -20.46
CA SER A 59 3.83 12.92 -20.59
C SER A 59 4.33 13.16 -19.17
N ALA A 60 4.84 12.12 -18.52
CA ALA A 60 5.61 12.35 -17.32
C ALA A 60 6.83 13.18 -17.74
N ASP A 61 6.97 14.36 -17.15
CA ASP A 61 8.24 15.04 -17.15
C ASP A 61 9.20 14.19 -16.32
N ILE A 62 9.89 13.26 -16.98
CA ILE A 62 10.89 12.39 -16.36
C ILE A 62 12.15 13.24 -16.12
N THR A 63 12.10 14.05 -15.07
CA THR A 63 13.23 14.86 -14.63
C THR A 63 13.94 14.20 -13.46
N PRO A 64 15.25 14.46 -13.29
CA PRO A 64 15.99 13.98 -12.12
C PRO A 64 15.35 14.42 -10.79
N GLU A 65 14.80 15.63 -10.72
CA GLU A 65 14.10 16.15 -9.53
C GLU A 65 12.88 15.30 -9.20
N LYS A 66 12.12 14.89 -10.22
CA LYS A 66 10.94 14.04 -10.04
C LYS A 66 11.30 12.65 -9.55
N ILE A 67 12.36 12.07 -10.10
CA ILE A 67 12.91 10.78 -9.67
C ILE A 67 13.33 10.85 -8.19
N GLN A 68 14.04 11.91 -7.78
CA GLN A 68 14.45 12.09 -6.39
C GLN A 68 13.26 12.29 -5.44
N GLN A 69 12.22 13.00 -5.89
CA GLN A 69 10.97 13.13 -5.13
C GLN A 69 10.33 11.77 -4.88
N VAL A 70 10.16 10.94 -5.92
CA VAL A 70 9.58 9.59 -5.79
C VAL A 70 10.37 8.74 -4.81
N LEU A 71 11.71 8.69 -4.96
CA LEU A 71 12.57 7.90 -4.08
C LEU A 71 12.51 8.40 -2.63
N SER A 72 12.42 9.71 -2.42
CA SER A 72 12.28 10.30 -1.08
C SER A 72 10.96 9.92 -0.44
N THR A 73 9.85 10.05 -1.17
CA THR A 73 8.52 9.59 -0.75
C THR A 73 8.54 8.13 -0.33
N VAL A 74 9.15 7.25 -1.14
CA VAL A 74 9.18 5.81 -0.82
C VAL A 74 10.04 5.51 0.40
N LYS A 75 11.18 6.21 0.57
CA LYS A 75 12.01 6.12 1.79
C LYS A 75 11.24 6.56 3.03
N GLU A 76 10.40 7.60 2.93
CA GLU A 76 9.52 8.03 4.02
C GLU A 76 8.39 7.03 4.28
N VAL A 77 7.77 6.47 3.24
CA VAL A 77 6.69 5.48 3.37
C VAL A 77 7.20 4.18 4.01
N ARG A 78 8.44 3.78 3.71
CA ARG A 78 9.04 2.50 4.14
C ARG A 78 8.92 2.23 5.65
N GLN A 79 9.01 3.27 6.48
CA GLN A 79 8.94 3.19 7.95
C GLN A 79 7.50 2.95 8.46
N TYR A 80 6.49 3.14 7.63
CA TYR A 80 5.09 2.90 7.95
C TYR A 80 4.52 1.62 7.31
N LEU A 81 5.31 0.93 6.48
CA LEU A 81 4.92 -0.32 5.86
C LEU A 81 4.81 -1.42 6.91
N LYS A 82 3.71 -2.18 6.86
CA LYS A 82 3.43 -3.29 7.76
C LYS A 82 3.14 -4.55 6.97
N SER A 83 3.41 -5.70 7.58
CA SER A 83 2.88 -6.97 7.10
C SER A 83 1.36 -6.98 7.31
N GLY A 84 0.65 -7.37 6.26
CA GLY A 84 -0.79 -7.65 6.29
C GLY A 84 -1.05 -9.14 6.53
N LYS A 85 -2.22 -9.59 6.10
CA LYS A 85 -2.58 -11.01 6.18
C LYS A 85 -1.89 -11.80 5.07
N ILE A 86 -1.85 -13.11 5.27
CA ILE A 86 -1.44 -14.08 4.25
C ILE A 86 -2.68 -14.83 3.77
N TRP A 87 -2.74 -15.09 2.48
CA TRP A 87 -3.81 -15.87 1.85
C TRP A 87 -3.27 -16.87 0.84
N ILE A 88 -4.05 -17.92 0.61
CA ILE A 88 -3.80 -18.93 -0.40
C ILE A 88 -4.85 -18.80 -1.50
N LEU A 89 -4.42 -18.76 -2.75
CA LEU A 89 -5.28 -18.86 -3.92
C LEU A 89 -5.05 -20.18 -4.64
N LYS A 90 -6.12 -20.70 -5.22
CA LYS A 90 -6.07 -21.81 -6.17
C LYS A 90 -6.30 -21.26 -7.57
N GLY A 91 -5.30 -21.40 -8.43
CA GLY A 91 -5.42 -21.06 -9.84
C GLY A 91 -6.29 -22.07 -10.61
N PRO A 92 -6.63 -21.78 -11.88
CA PRO A 92 -7.57 -22.58 -12.66
C PRO A 92 -7.16 -24.04 -12.85
N GLY A 93 -5.86 -24.33 -12.90
CA GLY A 93 -5.32 -25.69 -13.01
C GLY A 93 -5.19 -26.42 -11.66
N GLY A 94 -5.56 -25.77 -10.55
CA GLY A 94 -5.37 -26.27 -9.19
C GLY A 94 -4.03 -25.90 -8.57
N GLU A 95 -3.21 -25.09 -9.24
CA GLU A 95 -1.97 -24.54 -8.71
C GLU A 95 -2.23 -23.65 -7.48
N LEU A 96 -1.30 -23.66 -6.53
CA LEU A 96 -1.37 -22.93 -5.28
C LEU A 96 -0.44 -21.72 -5.34
N GLU A 97 -1.02 -20.56 -5.02
CA GLU A 97 -0.28 -19.32 -4.81
C GLU A 97 -0.45 -18.88 -3.36
N ILE A 98 0.65 -18.67 -2.65
CA ILE A 98 0.62 -18.10 -1.29
C ILE A 98 1.08 -16.66 -1.38
N LYS A 99 0.25 -15.73 -0.91
CA LYS A 99 0.46 -14.29 -1.03
C LYS A 99 0.42 -13.61 0.34
N GLY A 100 1.25 -12.58 0.52
CA GLY A 100 1.24 -11.70 1.68
C GLY A 100 1.16 -10.24 1.26
N GLY A 101 0.26 -9.49 1.89
CA GLY A 101 0.00 -8.09 1.53
C GLY A 101 0.87 -7.13 2.32
N ILE A 102 1.66 -6.30 1.66
CA ILE A 102 2.35 -5.17 2.31
C ILE A 102 1.33 -4.04 2.47
N MET A 103 1.14 -3.59 3.70
CA MET A 103 0.12 -2.63 4.09
C MET A 103 0.70 -1.23 4.27
N TYR A 104 -0.05 -0.23 3.82
CA TYR A 104 0.16 1.19 4.13
C TYR A 104 -1.20 1.86 4.30
N GLN A 105 -1.38 2.63 5.38
CA GLN A 105 -2.63 3.36 5.68
C GLN A 105 -3.92 2.49 5.60
N GLY A 106 -3.82 1.21 5.96
CA GLY A 106 -4.97 0.29 5.98
C GLY A 106 -5.32 -0.36 4.64
N ALA A 107 -4.56 -0.11 3.57
CA ALA A 107 -4.72 -0.77 2.28
C ALA A 107 -3.47 -1.59 1.91
N VAL A 108 -3.64 -2.61 1.07
CA VAL A 108 -2.52 -3.33 0.46
C VAL A 108 -1.93 -2.40 -0.60
N VAL A 109 -0.62 -2.17 -0.58
CA VAL A 109 0.11 -1.36 -1.57
C VAL A 109 1.06 -2.19 -2.42
N SER A 110 1.36 -3.42 -1.99
CA SER A 110 2.15 -4.37 -2.76
C SER A 110 1.92 -5.79 -2.24
N VAL A 111 2.24 -6.79 -3.05
CA VAL A 111 2.10 -8.21 -2.71
C VAL A 111 3.46 -8.87 -2.80
N ILE A 112 3.78 -9.68 -1.79
CA ILE A 112 4.89 -10.62 -1.80
C ILE A 112 4.33 -12.02 -1.98
N GLU A 113 5.01 -12.84 -2.76
CA GLU A 113 4.62 -14.23 -2.97
C GLU A 113 5.58 -15.20 -2.29
N PHE A 114 5.03 -16.33 -1.88
CA PHE A 114 5.75 -17.38 -1.18
C PHE A 114 5.60 -18.71 -1.90
N SER A 115 6.67 -19.49 -1.88
CA SER A 115 6.68 -20.86 -2.37
C SER A 115 5.79 -21.75 -1.52
N ALA A 116 4.82 -22.41 -2.14
CA ALA A 116 3.99 -23.42 -1.47
C ALA A 116 4.78 -24.69 -1.05
N VAL A 117 6.00 -24.87 -1.57
CA VAL A 117 6.85 -26.04 -1.29
C VAL A 117 7.63 -25.88 0.02
N ASN A 118 8.18 -24.69 0.27
CA ASN A 118 9.12 -24.46 1.37
C ASN A 118 8.91 -23.15 2.14
N GLY A 119 7.92 -22.32 1.75
CA GLY A 119 7.56 -21.08 2.41
C GLY A 119 8.53 -19.93 2.14
N SER A 120 9.55 -20.12 1.29
CA SER A 120 10.48 -19.05 0.96
C SER A 120 9.79 -17.97 0.14
N VAL A 121 10.18 -16.71 0.35
CA VAL A 121 9.78 -15.62 -0.54
C VAL A 121 10.26 -15.90 -1.96
N LEU A 122 9.41 -15.58 -2.93
CA LEU A 122 9.70 -15.69 -4.35
C LEU A 122 10.12 -14.34 -4.92
N PRO A 123 10.98 -14.31 -5.95
CA PRO A 123 11.19 -13.11 -6.74
C PRO A 123 9.87 -12.59 -7.33
N ALA A 124 9.79 -11.28 -7.52
CA ALA A 124 8.66 -10.65 -8.18
C ALA A 124 8.42 -11.30 -9.56
N GLU A 125 7.14 -11.47 -9.91
CA GLU A 125 6.69 -12.11 -11.16
C GLU A 125 7.05 -13.60 -11.33
N TYR A 126 7.78 -14.21 -10.39
CA TYR A 126 8.05 -15.64 -10.43
C TYR A 126 6.85 -16.44 -9.91
N ARG A 127 6.29 -17.32 -10.75
CA ARG A 127 5.08 -18.11 -10.47
C ARG A 127 5.33 -19.60 -10.68
N PRO A 128 5.81 -20.34 -9.67
CA PRO A 128 5.99 -21.77 -9.78
C PRO A 128 4.62 -22.49 -9.75
N VAL A 129 4.45 -23.50 -10.61
CA VAL A 129 3.25 -24.33 -10.64
C VAL A 129 3.39 -25.44 -9.59
N VAL A 130 2.62 -25.34 -8.51
CA VAL A 130 2.68 -26.27 -7.36
C VAL A 130 1.26 -26.65 -6.94
N TYR A 131 0.99 -27.93 -6.72
CA TYR A 131 -0.38 -28.42 -6.42
C TYR A 131 -0.62 -28.79 -4.95
N GLN A 132 0.43 -28.82 -4.14
CA GLN A 132 0.39 -29.24 -2.74
C GLN A 132 1.14 -28.24 -1.86
N GLU A 133 0.51 -27.85 -0.75
CA GLU A 133 1.14 -27.08 0.30
C GLU A 133 1.90 -28.03 1.22
N ASN A 134 3.16 -27.72 1.52
CA ASN A 134 3.98 -28.50 2.44
C ASN A 134 4.50 -27.67 3.63
N VAL A 135 3.91 -26.48 3.84
CA VAL A 135 4.41 -25.47 4.79
C VAL A 135 3.24 -24.93 5.59
N SER A 136 3.43 -24.72 6.90
CA SER A 136 2.41 -24.08 7.73
C SER A 136 2.33 -22.57 7.46
N LEU A 137 1.11 -22.03 7.37
CA LEU A 137 0.89 -20.57 7.26
C LEU A 137 1.49 -19.76 8.42
N GLU A 138 1.57 -20.32 9.63
CA GLU A 138 2.20 -19.65 10.79
C GLU A 138 3.68 -19.38 10.55
N THR A 139 4.42 -20.37 10.02
CA THR A 139 5.83 -20.20 9.65
C THR A 139 5.99 -19.10 8.59
N ILE A 140 5.09 -19.06 7.59
CA ILE A 140 5.12 -18.03 6.56
C ILE A 140 4.84 -16.65 7.17
N ARG A 141 3.90 -16.55 8.12
CA ARG A 141 3.59 -15.30 8.83
C ARG A 141 4.79 -14.76 9.60
N ASP A 142 5.46 -15.60 10.37
CA ASP A 142 6.66 -15.23 11.12
C ASP A 142 7.81 -14.78 10.19
N GLN A 143 7.93 -15.42 9.03
CA GLN A 143 8.90 -15.01 8.01
C GLN A 143 8.50 -13.70 7.34
N PHE A 144 7.22 -13.51 7.05
CA PHE A 144 6.69 -12.34 6.36
C PHE A 144 6.95 -11.07 7.16
N ASP A 145 6.70 -11.09 8.47
CA ASP A 145 7.02 -9.97 9.37
C ASP A 145 8.50 -9.62 9.31
N LYS A 146 9.38 -10.63 9.32
CA LYS A 146 10.83 -10.42 9.21
C LYS A 146 11.22 -9.83 7.87
N ILE A 147 10.61 -10.30 6.77
CA ILE A 147 10.87 -9.80 5.42
C ILE A 147 10.47 -8.32 5.33
N VAL A 148 9.25 -7.96 5.73
CA VAL A 148 8.75 -6.58 5.66
C VAL A 148 9.61 -5.64 6.52
N ASN A 149 10.13 -6.12 7.66
CA ASN A 149 11.02 -5.33 8.50
C ASN A 149 12.42 -5.15 7.92
N ASN A 150 12.92 -6.08 7.10
CA ASN A 150 14.30 -6.07 6.59
C ASN A 150 14.42 -5.81 5.08
N MET A 151 13.32 -5.58 4.37
CA MET A 151 13.33 -5.25 2.95
C MET A 151 13.94 -3.87 2.68
N GLN A 152 14.57 -3.74 1.52
CA GLN A 152 15.28 -2.56 1.06
C GLN A 152 14.54 -1.95 -0.13
N ILE A 153 14.45 -0.62 -0.16
CA ILE A 153 14.00 0.11 -1.34
C ILE A 153 15.23 0.30 -2.22
N LEU A 154 15.16 -0.16 -3.47
CA LEU A 154 16.25 0.07 -4.42
C LEU A 154 16.10 1.46 -5.05
N GLU A 155 17.23 2.05 -5.48
CA GLU A 155 17.24 3.40 -6.08
C GLU A 155 16.88 3.40 -7.58
N GLY A 156 16.28 2.31 -8.07
CA GLY A 156 15.71 2.22 -9.41
C GLY A 156 14.27 2.72 -9.43
N VAL A 157 13.90 3.46 -10.46
CA VAL A 157 12.52 3.84 -10.72
C VAL A 157 12.26 3.83 -12.22
N TRP A 158 11.08 3.36 -12.62
CA TRP A 158 10.60 3.53 -13.99
C TRP A 158 9.17 4.04 -13.99
N PHE A 159 8.82 4.78 -15.03
CA PHE A 159 7.47 5.25 -15.22
C PHE A 159 6.68 4.21 -16.04
N SER A 160 5.51 3.82 -15.56
CA SER A 160 4.62 2.84 -16.19
C SER A 160 3.41 3.55 -16.80
N GLN A 161 3.26 3.36 -18.12
CA GLN A 161 2.05 3.68 -18.87
C GLN A 161 1.32 2.36 -19.21
N PRO A 162 -0.02 2.34 -19.24
CA PRO A 162 -0.96 3.46 -19.24
C PRO A 162 -1.39 3.94 -17.84
N GLU A 163 -0.94 3.29 -16.76
CA GLU A 163 -1.38 3.58 -15.39
C GLU A 163 -0.93 4.95 -14.85
N ALA A 164 0.00 5.61 -15.55
CA ALA A 164 0.58 6.89 -15.17
C ALA A 164 1.14 6.88 -13.73
N CYS A 165 1.99 5.90 -13.44
CA CYS A 165 2.57 5.71 -12.12
C CYS A 165 4.08 5.42 -12.20
N TRP A 166 4.80 5.77 -11.14
CA TRP A 166 6.17 5.37 -10.93
C TRP A 166 6.21 4.04 -10.20
N ILE A 167 7.06 3.14 -10.66
CA ILE A 167 7.28 1.84 -10.02
C ILE A 167 8.65 1.85 -9.37
N VAL A 168 8.69 1.49 -8.08
CA VAL A 168 9.92 1.42 -7.29
C VAL A 168 10.08 -0.01 -6.78
N PRO A 169 11.16 -0.73 -7.14
CA PRO A 169 11.35 -2.11 -6.73
C PRO A 169 11.77 -2.20 -5.26
N ILE A 170 11.21 -3.20 -4.59
CA ILE A 170 11.54 -3.60 -3.23
C ILE A 170 12.35 -4.89 -3.29
N ALA A 171 13.50 -4.90 -2.64
CA ALA A 171 14.37 -6.05 -2.56
C ALA A 171 14.46 -6.65 -1.15
N TYR A 172 14.71 -7.95 -1.10
CA TYR A 172 15.09 -8.67 0.11
C TYR A 172 16.14 -9.70 -0.24
N ARG A 173 17.24 -9.74 0.54
CA ARG A 173 18.39 -10.65 0.30
C ARG A 173 18.95 -10.61 -1.13
N GLY A 174 18.92 -9.44 -1.77
CA GLY A 174 19.47 -9.24 -3.11
C GLY A 174 18.52 -9.55 -4.27
N GLU A 175 17.29 -9.95 -3.99
CA GLU A 175 16.26 -10.23 -5.01
C GLU A 175 15.14 -9.21 -4.93
N VAL A 176 14.59 -8.79 -6.08
CA VAL A 176 13.36 -7.99 -6.13
C VAL A 176 12.20 -8.91 -5.82
N ILE A 177 11.45 -8.63 -4.75
CA ILE A 177 10.34 -9.48 -4.28
C ILE A 177 8.97 -8.82 -4.44
N ALA A 178 8.96 -7.50 -4.66
CA ALA A 178 7.77 -6.68 -4.74
C ALA A 178 8.11 -5.33 -5.39
N SER A 179 7.08 -4.52 -5.66
CA SER A 179 7.26 -3.13 -6.11
C SER A 179 6.18 -2.22 -5.53
N LEU A 180 6.52 -0.96 -5.28
CA LEU A 180 5.55 0.07 -4.89
C LEU A 180 5.19 0.90 -6.11
N LYS A 181 3.90 1.19 -6.22
CA LYS A 181 3.36 2.11 -7.22
C LYS A 181 3.15 3.47 -6.56
N ILE A 182 3.73 4.51 -7.14
CA ILE A 182 3.56 5.91 -6.74
C ILE A 182 2.87 6.64 -7.87
N TYR A 183 1.88 7.47 -7.57
CA TYR A 183 1.14 8.24 -8.56
C TYR A 183 2.03 9.19 -9.35
N TYR A 184 1.59 9.67 -10.52
CA TYR A 184 2.42 10.50 -11.41
C TYR A 184 3.04 11.72 -10.70
N ASP A 185 2.37 12.23 -9.66
CA ASP A 185 2.83 13.34 -8.81
C ASP A 185 4.00 13.00 -7.88
N GLY A 186 4.44 11.75 -7.82
CA GLY A 186 5.61 11.31 -7.07
C GLY A 186 5.47 11.35 -5.54
N ILE A 187 4.27 11.61 -5.00
CA ILE A 187 4.04 11.73 -3.55
C ILE A 187 2.94 10.80 -3.02
N HIS A 188 1.99 10.39 -3.85
CA HIS A 188 0.93 9.48 -3.41
C HIS A 188 1.24 8.02 -3.70
N VAL A 189 1.15 7.15 -2.69
CA VAL A 189 1.23 5.70 -2.88
C VAL A 189 -0.09 5.19 -3.42
N ILE A 190 -0.05 4.37 -4.47
CA ILE A 190 -1.24 3.78 -5.08
C ILE A 190 -1.57 2.47 -4.35
N PRO A 191 -2.78 2.30 -3.81
CA PRO A 191 -3.24 1.02 -3.30
C PRO A 191 -3.42 -0.03 -4.40
N ASP A 192 -3.06 -1.27 -4.10
CA ASP A 192 -3.48 -2.43 -4.86
C ASP A 192 -4.87 -2.87 -4.39
N TYR A 193 -5.90 -2.35 -5.06
CA TYR A 193 -7.29 -2.66 -4.75
C TYR A 193 -7.66 -4.13 -5.03
N ASN A 194 -7.00 -4.78 -5.98
CA ASN A 194 -7.26 -6.20 -6.27
C ASN A 194 -6.73 -7.05 -5.13
N ALA A 195 -5.46 -6.86 -4.75
CA ALA A 195 -4.87 -7.54 -3.62
C ALA A 195 -5.57 -7.21 -2.30
N SER A 196 -6.03 -5.97 -2.11
CA SER A 196 -6.81 -5.59 -0.93
C SER A 196 -8.13 -6.38 -0.83
N ARG A 197 -8.83 -6.59 -1.96
CA ARG A 197 -10.04 -7.42 -2.01
C ARG A 197 -9.74 -8.89 -1.76
N GLU A 198 -8.70 -9.43 -2.40
CA GLU A 198 -8.26 -10.81 -2.18
C GLU A 198 -7.91 -11.06 -0.72
N MET A 199 -7.08 -10.20 -0.12
CA MET A 199 -6.69 -10.30 1.28
C MET A 199 -7.88 -10.15 2.22
N ALA A 200 -8.85 -9.28 1.91
CA ALA A 200 -10.06 -9.15 2.72
C ALA A 200 -10.91 -10.43 2.71
N PHE A 201 -10.96 -11.12 1.57
CA PHE A 201 -11.80 -12.30 1.39
C PHE A 201 -11.12 -13.61 1.83
N TYR A 202 -9.84 -13.78 1.53
CA TYR A 202 -9.09 -15.02 1.76
C TYR A 202 -8.03 -14.91 2.87
N GLY A 203 -7.75 -13.70 3.36
CA GLY A 203 -6.69 -13.45 4.33
C GLY A 203 -6.98 -14.04 5.70
N SER A 204 -6.02 -14.83 6.19
CA SER A 204 -6.02 -15.45 7.53
C SER A 204 -4.95 -14.86 8.44
#